data_AF-A0A2V9NXK7-F1
#
_entry.id   AF-A0A2V9NXK7-F1
#
_cell.length_a   1.000
_cell.length_b   1.000
_cell.length_c   1.000
_cell.angle_alpha   90.00
_cell.angle_beta   90.00
_cell.angle_gamma   90.00
#
_symmetry.space_group_name_H-M   'P 1'
#
loop_
_entity.id
_entity.type
_entity.pdbx_description
1 polymer ?
#
loop_
_entity_poly.entity_id
_entity_poly.type
_entity_poly.pdbx_seq_one_letter_code
_entity_poly.pdbx_strand_id
1 'polypeptide(L)'
;KISQYWDLSFPSANHEFRSSETGLAEEIRQRFQNSVERQMVSDVPLGAFLSAGLDSSSIVAMMAMAKTARAPLRTYTITFPEKYRKGENTLDDPAVAARLAAKLGCENQQIVVEPDVANLLPKLCWHMDEPTADPAIVTAFLVCQEASRDVTVLMSGVGGDELFGGYRKYAAHYWAEAYSRMPGWMRGAAECAIARAPNMRGSAMKGRLRLAKKMFRSAALAREERFIRNCTYLDDRQRGGLYSEELRGEIDTSLAVGSHKDAFDKVRDADFLNQMLYLDTKIFMTCLNLTYNDKMSMASSVEVRVPFLDRELAEFVAWNVPPGLKLKGFLSPTTKHIFRRAMADVLPDEVLRQPKAGFAAPTDYWLANDLTEMTDDLLSESRVRDRGLFRADGVQKMIRQHRAGKQDWSMQIWQMLTLELWMQSFMDGTGSRVGRHAEAAIA
;
A
#
# COMPACT_ATOMS: atom_id res chain seq x y z
N LYS A 1 24.50 6.73 -23.29
CA LYS A 1 24.39 7.52 -22.04
C LYS A 1 22.92 7.50 -21.63
N ILE A 2 22.59 6.97 -20.46
CA ILE A 2 21.21 7.01 -19.95
C ILE A 2 20.99 8.37 -19.27
N SER A 3 19.91 9.07 -19.61
CA SER A 3 19.54 10.36 -19.00
C SER A 3 18.07 10.33 -18.59
N GLN A 4 17.76 10.92 -17.44
CA GLN A 4 16.39 11.03 -16.95
C GLN A 4 15.57 11.93 -17.88
N TYR A 5 14.45 11.42 -18.40
CA TYR A 5 13.58 12.15 -19.33
C TYR A 5 12.52 13.02 -18.61
N TRP A 6 12.19 12.67 -17.36
CA TRP A 6 11.15 13.34 -16.58
C TRP A 6 11.38 13.17 -15.06
N ASP A 7 11.03 14.20 -14.29
CA ASP A 7 10.89 14.11 -12.84
C ASP A 7 9.70 14.94 -12.36
N LEU A 8 9.03 14.46 -11.31
CA LEU A 8 8.00 15.26 -10.65
C LEU A 8 8.67 16.34 -9.81
N SER A 9 8.21 17.58 -9.91
CA SER A 9 8.73 18.69 -9.12
C SER A 9 7.61 19.35 -8.34
N PHE A 10 7.96 19.98 -7.23
CA PHE A 10 7.03 20.71 -6.37
C PHE A 10 7.53 22.15 -6.18
N PRO A 11 6.61 23.12 -6.05
CA PRO A 11 6.99 24.49 -5.76
C PRO A 11 7.57 24.61 -4.34
N SER A 12 8.32 25.68 -4.10
CA SER A 12 8.85 25.97 -2.76
C SER A 12 7.72 26.20 -1.75
N ALA A 13 8.02 26.03 -0.46
CA ALA A 13 7.05 26.20 0.63
C ALA A 13 6.44 27.62 0.70
N ASN A 14 7.15 28.62 0.14
CA ASN A 14 6.70 30.02 0.10
C ASN A 14 5.94 30.39 -1.18
N HIS A 15 5.64 29.41 -2.04
CA HIS A 15 4.94 29.66 -3.28
C HIS A 15 3.49 30.15 -3.05
N GLU A 16 3.11 31.20 -3.77
CA GLU A 16 1.76 31.77 -3.72
C GLU A 16 0.83 31.04 -4.68
N PHE A 17 -0.10 30.24 -4.13
CA PHE A 17 -1.16 29.62 -4.89
C PHE A 17 -2.30 30.62 -5.13
N ARG A 18 -2.60 30.92 -6.40
CA ARG A 18 -3.58 31.97 -6.79
C ARG A 18 -4.97 31.45 -7.14
N SER A 19 -5.11 30.15 -7.33
CA SER A 19 -6.35 29.53 -7.79
C SER A 19 -7.34 29.30 -6.65
N SER A 20 -8.63 29.48 -6.92
CA SER A 20 -9.70 29.17 -5.96
C SER A 20 -9.88 27.65 -5.78
N GLU A 21 -10.35 27.21 -4.61
CA GLU A 21 -10.61 25.78 -4.35
C GLU A 21 -11.59 25.18 -5.38
N THR A 22 -12.64 25.92 -5.75
CA THR A 22 -13.60 25.48 -6.78
C THR A 22 -12.97 25.37 -8.15
N GLY A 23 -12.17 26.36 -8.57
CA GLY A 23 -11.49 26.32 -9.87
C GLY A 23 -10.48 25.17 -9.97
N LEU A 24 -9.74 24.91 -8.88
CA LEU A 24 -8.84 23.75 -8.79
C LEU A 24 -9.60 22.42 -8.90
N ALA A 25 -10.73 22.29 -8.21
CA ALA A 25 -11.55 21.08 -8.24
C ALA A 25 -12.08 20.79 -9.66
N GLU A 26 -12.52 21.81 -10.40
CA GLU A 26 -12.96 21.66 -11.80
C GLU A 26 -11.81 21.21 -12.71
N GLU A 27 -10.66 21.89 -12.63
CA GLU A 27 -9.51 21.60 -13.47
C GLU A 27 -8.94 20.20 -13.19
N ILE A 28 -8.94 19.77 -11.93
CA ILE A 28 -8.60 18.39 -11.54
C ILE A 28 -9.56 17.40 -12.17
N ARG A 29 -10.88 17.65 -12.07
CA ARG A 29 -11.90 16.77 -12.64
C ARG A 29 -11.71 16.64 -14.15
N GLN A 30 -11.52 17.76 -14.86
CA GLN A 30 -11.34 17.76 -16.31
C GLN A 30 -10.06 17.01 -16.74
N ARG A 31 -8.92 17.26 -16.09
CA ARG A 31 -7.66 16.56 -16.40
C ARG A 31 -7.74 15.07 -16.08
N PHE A 32 -8.38 14.72 -14.98
CA PHE A 32 -8.59 13.33 -14.60
C PHE A 32 -9.51 12.62 -15.60
N GLN A 33 -10.59 13.26 -16.04
CA GLN A 33 -11.47 12.74 -17.09
C GLN A 33 -10.67 12.50 -18.39
N ASN A 34 -9.90 13.49 -18.85
CA ASN A 34 -9.08 13.37 -20.05
C ASN A 34 -8.07 12.21 -19.94
N SER A 35 -7.46 12.02 -18.78
CA SER A 35 -6.55 10.91 -18.51
C SER A 35 -7.25 9.55 -18.63
N VAL A 36 -8.42 9.41 -18.03
CA VAL A 36 -9.24 8.18 -18.10
C VAL A 36 -9.64 7.90 -19.54
N GLU A 37 -10.14 8.91 -20.27
CA GLU A 37 -10.54 8.77 -21.67
C GLU A 37 -9.38 8.31 -22.57
N ARG A 38 -8.19 8.90 -22.43
CA ARG A 38 -6.99 8.49 -23.17
C ARG A 38 -6.61 7.03 -22.88
N GLN A 39 -6.75 6.59 -21.64
CA GLN A 39 -6.42 5.23 -21.22
C GLN A 39 -7.54 4.21 -21.46
N MET A 40 -8.74 4.64 -21.87
CA MET A 40 -9.83 3.74 -22.31
C MET A 40 -9.68 3.26 -23.76
N VAL A 41 -8.77 3.85 -24.55
CA VAL A 41 -8.54 3.44 -25.94
C VAL A 41 -7.99 2.01 -25.97
N SER A 42 -8.79 1.06 -26.46
CA SER A 42 -8.46 -0.36 -26.47
C SER A 42 -9.27 -1.09 -27.54
N ASP A 43 -8.61 -1.96 -28.32
CA ASP A 43 -9.26 -2.87 -29.28
C ASP A 43 -9.72 -4.19 -28.63
N VAL A 44 -9.39 -4.38 -27.35
CA VAL A 44 -9.74 -5.57 -26.56
C VAL A 44 -10.63 -5.20 -25.36
N PRO A 45 -11.39 -6.16 -24.80
CA PRO A 45 -12.28 -5.88 -23.67
C PRO A 45 -11.54 -5.27 -22.48
N LEU A 46 -12.11 -4.19 -21.95
CA LEU A 46 -11.56 -3.38 -20.87
C LEU A 46 -12.53 -3.34 -19.68
N GLY A 47 -11.98 -3.49 -18.49
CA GLY A 47 -12.69 -3.37 -17.22
C GLY A 47 -11.98 -2.44 -16.24
N ALA A 48 -12.43 -2.43 -15.00
CA ALA A 48 -11.81 -1.66 -13.92
C ALA A 48 -11.85 -2.39 -12.60
N PHE A 49 -10.84 -2.14 -11.76
CA PHE A 49 -10.95 -2.49 -10.35
C PHE A 49 -11.97 -1.56 -9.69
N LEU A 50 -12.88 -2.14 -8.91
CA LEU A 50 -13.83 -1.38 -8.11
C LEU A 50 -13.75 -1.79 -6.66
N SER A 51 -13.36 -0.83 -5.82
CA SER A 51 -13.37 -0.97 -4.37
C SER A 51 -14.28 0.11 -3.76
N ALA A 52 -14.48 0.09 -2.44
CA ALA A 52 -15.23 1.14 -1.76
C ALA A 52 -14.46 2.48 -1.68
N GLY A 53 -13.22 2.51 -2.14
CA GLY A 53 -12.34 3.67 -2.09
C GLY A 53 -12.70 4.76 -3.10
N LEU A 54 -12.28 5.98 -2.77
CA LEU A 54 -12.46 7.16 -3.62
C LEU A 54 -11.84 6.97 -5.01
N ASP A 55 -10.62 6.44 -5.10
CA ASP A 55 -9.84 6.45 -6.34
C ASP A 55 -10.44 5.52 -7.41
N SER A 56 -10.67 4.25 -7.06
CA SER A 56 -11.28 3.26 -7.96
C SER A 56 -12.71 3.66 -8.35
N SER A 57 -13.48 4.18 -7.40
CA SER A 57 -14.83 4.72 -7.67
C SER A 57 -14.79 5.88 -8.67
N SER A 58 -13.84 6.79 -8.54
CA SER A 58 -13.66 7.91 -9.48
C SER A 58 -13.30 7.43 -10.88
N ILE A 59 -12.43 6.43 -11.00
CA ILE A 59 -12.08 5.81 -12.28
C ILE A 59 -13.33 5.23 -12.94
N VAL A 60 -14.08 4.38 -12.23
CA VAL A 60 -15.29 3.74 -12.76
C VAL A 60 -16.35 4.76 -13.16
N ALA A 61 -16.53 5.83 -12.36
CA ALA A 61 -17.48 6.88 -12.70
C ALA A 61 -17.09 7.64 -13.98
N MET A 62 -15.81 8.02 -14.13
CA MET A 62 -15.33 8.66 -15.35
C MET A 62 -15.43 7.74 -16.56
N MET A 63 -15.13 6.45 -16.40
CA MET A 63 -15.29 5.48 -17.46
C MET A 63 -16.75 5.31 -17.87
N ALA A 64 -17.67 5.24 -16.90
CA ALA A 64 -19.10 5.12 -17.18
C ALA A 64 -19.64 6.36 -17.91
N MET A 65 -19.13 7.55 -17.60
CA MET A 65 -19.48 8.81 -18.29
C MET A 65 -18.91 8.89 -19.71
N ALA A 66 -17.67 8.46 -19.91
CA ALA A 66 -16.99 8.49 -21.21
C ALA A 66 -17.45 7.37 -22.17
N LYS A 67 -18.04 6.30 -21.62
CA LYS A 67 -18.44 5.13 -22.41
C LYS A 67 -19.56 5.47 -23.38
N THR A 68 -19.30 5.23 -24.67
CA THR A 68 -20.29 5.34 -25.75
C THR A 68 -20.90 3.99 -26.15
N ALA A 69 -20.27 2.89 -25.73
CA ALA A 69 -20.68 1.53 -26.08
C ALA A 69 -21.90 1.05 -25.29
N ARG A 70 -22.78 0.28 -25.95
CA ARG A 70 -24.02 -0.27 -25.36
C ARG A 70 -23.81 -1.33 -24.29
N ALA A 71 -22.69 -2.06 -24.31
CA ALA A 71 -22.42 -3.09 -23.31
C ALA A 71 -22.16 -2.45 -21.93
N PRO A 72 -22.53 -3.08 -20.80
CA PRO A 72 -22.21 -2.57 -19.47
C PRO A 72 -20.70 -2.56 -19.24
N LEU A 73 -20.20 -1.64 -18.40
CA LEU A 73 -18.79 -1.64 -17.98
C LEU A 73 -18.58 -2.75 -16.97
N ARG A 74 -17.57 -3.60 -17.18
CA ARG A 74 -17.22 -4.67 -16.25
C ARG A 74 -16.33 -4.14 -15.13
N THR A 75 -16.69 -4.43 -13.89
CA THR A 75 -15.92 -4.05 -12.72
C THR A 75 -15.67 -5.24 -11.82
N TYR A 76 -14.50 -5.26 -11.17
CA TYR A 76 -14.07 -6.39 -10.35
C TYR A 76 -13.80 -5.92 -8.92
N THR A 77 -14.51 -6.51 -7.96
CA THR A 77 -14.37 -6.24 -6.53
C THR A 77 -13.90 -7.51 -5.84
N ILE A 78 -12.67 -7.50 -5.30
CA ILE A 78 -12.17 -8.59 -4.46
C ILE A 78 -12.64 -8.41 -3.02
N THR A 79 -12.95 -9.52 -2.36
CA THR A 79 -13.31 -9.51 -0.94
C THR A 79 -12.97 -10.83 -0.26
N PHE A 80 -12.81 -10.80 1.05
CA PHE A 80 -12.54 -11.99 1.85
C PHE A 80 -13.79 -12.43 2.62
N PRO A 81 -13.98 -13.72 2.91
CA PRO A 81 -15.03 -14.18 3.81
C PRO A 81 -14.93 -13.55 5.21
N GLU A 82 -16.04 -13.55 5.93
CA GLU A 82 -16.17 -12.92 7.25
C GLU A 82 -15.13 -13.41 8.27
N LYS A 83 -14.70 -14.68 8.17
CA LYS A 83 -13.66 -15.26 9.05
C LYS A 83 -12.34 -14.46 9.03
N TYR A 84 -11.98 -13.87 7.90
CA TYR A 84 -10.77 -13.05 7.74
C TYR A 84 -10.96 -11.61 8.20
N ARG A 85 -12.20 -11.12 8.32
CA ARG A 85 -12.50 -9.72 8.66
C ARG A 85 -12.46 -9.42 10.17
N LYS A 86 -12.43 -10.44 11.03
CA LYS A 86 -12.52 -10.26 12.49
C LYS A 86 -11.32 -9.47 13.04
N GLY A 87 -11.58 -8.21 13.40
CA GLY A 87 -10.56 -7.30 13.96
C GLY A 87 -9.74 -6.53 12.92
N GLU A 88 -10.05 -6.66 11.63
CA GLU A 88 -9.42 -5.94 10.53
C GLU A 88 -10.30 -4.81 9.99
N ASN A 89 -9.97 -3.57 10.35
CA ASN A 89 -10.60 -2.36 9.79
C ASN A 89 -9.95 -1.91 8.47
N THR A 90 -9.12 -2.77 7.86
CA THR A 90 -8.35 -2.45 6.65
C THR A 90 -9.00 -2.96 5.38
N LEU A 91 -10.04 -3.80 5.48
CA LEU A 91 -10.75 -4.34 4.33
C LEU A 91 -11.91 -3.41 3.95
N ASP A 92 -12.09 -3.20 2.65
CA ASP A 92 -13.21 -2.43 2.10
C ASP A 92 -14.55 -3.15 2.32
N ASP A 93 -15.64 -2.39 2.45
CA ASP A 93 -17.00 -2.93 2.42
C ASP A 93 -17.42 -3.18 0.95
N PRO A 94 -17.52 -4.44 0.49
CA PRO A 94 -17.88 -4.74 -0.89
C PRO A 94 -19.31 -4.28 -1.24
N ALA A 95 -20.18 -4.05 -0.25
CA ALA A 95 -21.53 -3.59 -0.50
C ALA A 95 -21.57 -2.15 -1.04
N VAL A 96 -20.61 -1.29 -0.65
CA VAL A 96 -20.49 0.08 -1.17
C VAL A 96 -20.13 0.05 -2.66
N ALA A 97 -19.15 -0.78 -3.03
CA ALA A 97 -18.75 -0.99 -4.42
C ALA A 97 -19.91 -1.51 -5.27
N ALA A 98 -20.66 -2.49 -4.76
CA ALA A 98 -21.83 -3.06 -5.46
C ALA A 98 -22.93 -2.01 -5.70
N ARG A 99 -23.24 -1.17 -4.70
CA ARG A 99 -24.22 -0.08 -4.85
C ARG A 99 -23.77 0.95 -5.87
N LEU A 100 -22.48 1.32 -5.87
CA LEU A 100 -21.95 2.26 -6.86
C LEU A 100 -22.03 1.67 -8.28
N ALA A 101 -21.61 0.42 -8.47
CA ALA A 101 -21.70 -0.24 -9.77
C ALA A 101 -23.14 -0.28 -10.30
N ALA A 102 -24.11 -0.65 -9.45
CA ALA A 102 -25.52 -0.64 -9.82
C ALA A 102 -26.00 0.76 -10.23
N LYS A 103 -25.61 1.81 -9.48
CA LYS A 103 -25.93 3.20 -9.80
C LYS A 103 -25.36 3.65 -11.15
N LEU A 104 -24.17 3.15 -11.51
CA LEU A 104 -23.47 3.47 -12.76
C LEU A 104 -23.80 2.52 -13.91
N GLY A 105 -24.71 1.55 -13.72
CA GLY A 105 -25.05 0.56 -14.75
C GLY A 105 -23.91 -0.38 -15.13
N CYS A 106 -22.98 -0.64 -14.19
CA CYS A 106 -21.84 -1.53 -14.37
C CYS A 106 -22.21 -2.99 -14.05
N GLU A 107 -21.59 -3.92 -14.77
CA GLU A 107 -21.59 -5.35 -14.47
C GLU A 107 -20.48 -5.63 -13.45
N ASN A 108 -20.84 -5.74 -12.17
CA ASN A 108 -19.85 -5.92 -11.09
C ASN A 108 -19.71 -7.37 -10.67
N GLN A 109 -18.51 -7.91 -10.82
CA GLN A 109 -18.13 -9.23 -10.34
C GLN A 109 -17.50 -9.13 -8.95
N GLN A 110 -18.20 -9.68 -7.95
CA GLN A 110 -17.67 -9.80 -6.60
C GLN A 110 -16.95 -11.13 -6.45
N ILE A 111 -15.66 -11.06 -6.14
CA ILE A 111 -14.75 -12.20 -6.07
C ILE A 111 -14.45 -12.44 -4.60
N VAL A 112 -15.07 -13.47 -4.03
CA VAL A 112 -14.79 -13.91 -2.65
C VAL A 112 -13.58 -14.84 -2.70
N VAL A 113 -12.44 -14.38 -2.16
CA VAL A 113 -11.19 -15.13 -2.22
C VAL A 113 -10.91 -15.91 -0.94
N GLU A 114 -10.63 -17.20 -1.12
CA GLU A 114 -10.12 -18.13 -0.10
C GLU A 114 -8.93 -18.91 -0.69
N PRO A 115 -7.79 -18.23 -0.93
CA PRO A 115 -6.67 -18.89 -1.59
C PRO A 115 -6.02 -19.91 -0.66
N ASP A 116 -5.51 -20.98 -1.25
CA ASP A 116 -4.46 -21.80 -0.64
C ASP A 116 -3.15 -21.00 -0.68
N VAL A 117 -2.95 -20.16 0.33
CA VAL A 117 -1.80 -19.24 0.40
C VAL A 117 -0.49 -20.00 0.48
N ALA A 118 -0.46 -21.17 1.11
CA ALA A 118 0.74 -21.97 1.24
C ALA A 118 1.25 -22.44 -0.14
N ASN A 119 0.35 -22.86 -1.02
CA ASN A 119 0.72 -23.25 -2.39
C ASN A 119 0.89 -22.05 -3.34
N LEU A 120 0.13 -20.97 -3.12
CA LEU A 120 0.17 -19.80 -4.00
C LEU A 120 1.41 -18.93 -3.77
N LEU A 121 1.82 -18.72 -2.51
CA LEU A 121 2.89 -17.78 -2.17
C LEU A 121 4.23 -18.06 -2.88
N PRO A 122 4.74 -19.31 -2.96
CA PRO A 122 5.96 -19.60 -3.70
C PRO A 122 5.90 -19.18 -5.18
N LYS A 123 4.75 -19.40 -5.84
CA LYS A 123 4.54 -18.97 -7.24
C LYS A 123 4.56 -17.45 -7.36
N LEU A 124 3.93 -16.73 -6.44
CA LEU A 124 3.93 -15.26 -6.47
C LEU A 124 5.30 -14.68 -6.16
N CYS A 125 6.06 -15.27 -5.23
CA CYS A 125 7.46 -14.89 -4.98
C CYS A 125 8.32 -15.06 -6.24
N TRP A 126 8.09 -16.11 -7.02
CA TRP A 126 8.77 -16.30 -8.30
C TRP A 126 8.41 -15.20 -9.31
N HIS A 127 7.11 -14.91 -9.49
CA HIS A 127 6.67 -13.84 -10.40
C HIS A 127 7.13 -12.44 -9.97
N MET A 128 7.30 -12.21 -8.66
CA MET A 128 7.80 -10.93 -8.17
C MET A 128 9.28 -10.71 -8.48
N ASP A 129 10.05 -11.79 -8.71
CA ASP A 129 11.52 -11.85 -8.98
C ASP A 129 12.45 -11.13 -7.98
N GLU A 130 11.90 -10.36 -7.05
CA GLU A 130 12.53 -9.68 -5.93
C GLU A 130 11.89 -10.17 -4.61
N PRO A 131 12.60 -10.08 -3.47
CA PRO A 131 12.07 -10.44 -2.15
C PRO A 131 11.08 -9.40 -1.60
N THR A 132 10.13 -8.96 -2.43
CA THR A 132 9.12 -7.96 -2.09
C THR A 132 8.06 -8.53 -1.16
N ALA A 133 8.15 -8.16 0.10
CA ALA A 133 7.32 -8.72 1.17
C ALA A 133 6.02 -7.92 1.43
N ASP A 134 5.24 -7.64 0.39
CA ASP A 134 3.90 -7.06 0.53
C ASP A 134 2.82 -8.14 0.31
N PRO A 135 1.97 -8.43 1.32
CA PRO A 135 0.86 -9.37 1.17
C PRO A 135 -0.14 -9.01 0.06
N ALA A 136 -0.18 -7.76 -0.39
CA ALA A 136 -1.04 -7.29 -1.48
C ALA A 136 -0.78 -8.02 -2.81
N ILE A 137 0.39 -8.66 -2.99
CA ILE A 137 0.69 -9.48 -4.18
C ILE A 137 -0.36 -10.58 -4.36
N VAL A 138 -0.87 -11.15 -3.26
CA VAL A 138 -1.85 -12.25 -3.28
C VAL A 138 -3.19 -11.76 -3.80
N THR A 139 -3.68 -10.64 -3.23
CA THR A 139 -4.96 -10.06 -3.65
C THR A 139 -4.89 -9.52 -5.08
N ALA A 140 -3.77 -8.92 -5.46
CA ALA A 140 -3.56 -8.39 -6.81
C ALA A 140 -3.57 -9.51 -7.86
N PHE A 141 -2.89 -10.62 -7.58
CA PHE A 141 -2.90 -11.78 -8.46
C PHE A 141 -4.30 -12.37 -8.61
N LEU A 142 -5.01 -12.62 -7.50
CA LEU A 142 -6.31 -13.29 -7.54
C LEU A 142 -7.38 -12.47 -8.28
N VAL A 143 -7.40 -11.15 -8.08
CA VAL A 143 -8.36 -10.29 -8.82
C VAL A 143 -8.05 -10.26 -10.31
N CYS A 144 -6.76 -10.22 -10.69
CA CYS A 144 -6.36 -10.23 -12.10
C CYS A 144 -6.60 -11.60 -12.75
N GLN A 145 -6.35 -12.69 -12.03
CA GLN A 145 -6.60 -14.04 -12.49
C GLN A 145 -8.09 -14.24 -12.82
N GLU A 146 -8.97 -13.77 -11.95
CA GLU A 146 -10.41 -13.87 -12.20
C GLU A 146 -10.84 -12.96 -13.35
N ALA A 147 -10.36 -11.72 -13.40
CA ALA A 147 -10.68 -10.77 -14.46
C ALA A 147 -10.15 -11.21 -15.84
N SER A 148 -9.02 -11.94 -15.89
CA SER A 148 -8.41 -12.41 -17.15
C SER A 148 -9.33 -13.32 -17.98
N ARG A 149 -10.36 -13.90 -17.35
CA ARG A 149 -11.39 -14.71 -18.04
C ARG A 149 -12.25 -13.88 -18.98
N ASP A 150 -12.33 -12.57 -18.72
CA ASP A 150 -13.36 -11.68 -19.25
C ASP A 150 -12.79 -10.41 -19.89
N VAL A 151 -11.61 -9.95 -19.45
CA VAL A 151 -10.97 -8.73 -19.93
C VAL A 151 -9.45 -8.91 -20.05
N THR A 152 -8.86 -8.14 -20.96
CA THR A 152 -7.39 -8.11 -21.17
C THR A 152 -6.77 -6.84 -20.57
N VAL A 153 -7.58 -5.80 -20.32
CA VAL A 153 -7.14 -4.52 -19.76
C VAL A 153 -7.98 -4.14 -18.55
N LEU A 154 -7.32 -3.69 -17.47
CA LEU A 154 -7.94 -3.18 -16.26
C LEU A 154 -7.46 -1.77 -15.92
N MET A 155 -8.39 -0.91 -15.55
CA MET A 155 -8.10 0.44 -15.04
C MET A 155 -7.97 0.41 -13.52
N SER A 156 -6.93 1.04 -12.98
CA SER A 156 -6.58 1.05 -11.57
C SER A 156 -6.52 2.46 -10.97
N GLY A 157 -6.88 2.55 -9.68
CA GLY A 157 -6.79 3.78 -8.88
C GLY A 157 -5.42 4.07 -8.28
N VAL A 158 -4.39 3.26 -8.58
CA VAL A 158 -3.01 3.45 -8.08
C VAL A 158 -2.48 4.83 -8.50
N GLY A 159 -1.79 5.52 -7.58
CA GLY A 159 -1.30 6.89 -7.76
C GLY A 159 -2.19 7.96 -7.14
N GLY A 160 -3.47 7.66 -6.88
CA GLY A 160 -4.37 8.63 -6.25
C GLY A 160 -3.95 9.02 -4.83
N ASP A 161 -3.44 8.06 -4.03
CA ASP A 161 -2.95 8.31 -2.67
C ASP A 161 -1.67 9.16 -2.65
N GLU A 162 -0.73 8.88 -3.55
CA GLU A 162 0.54 9.59 -3.70
C GLU A 162 0.36 11.00 -4.25
N LEU A 163 -0.59 11.19 -5.18
CA LEU A 163 -0.82 12.49 -5.78
C LEU A 163 -1.61 13.44 -4.87
N PHE A 164 -2.63 12.92 -4.19
CA PHE A 164 -3.59 13.73 -3.41
C PHE A 164 -3.48 13.59 -1.89
N GLY A 165 -2.50 12.85 -1.36
CA GLY A 165 -2.28 12.74 0.08
C GLY A 165 -3.31 11.83 0.78
N GLY A 166 -3.45 10.60 0.31
CA GLY A 166 -4.44 9.63 0.81
C GLY A 166 -4.06 8.80 2.03
N TYR A 167 -2.76 8.64 2.30
CA TYR A 167 -2.30 7.76 3.37
C TYR A 167 -2.41 8.39 4.76
N ARG A 168 -2.77 7.54 5.73
CA ARG A 168 -2.86 7.94 7.15
C ARG A 168 -1.53 8.43 7.73
N LYS A 169 -0.39 8.04 7.15
CA LYS A 169 0.93 8.51 7.59
C LYS A 169 1.13 10.02 7.38
N TYR A 170 0.46 10.61 6.38
CA TYR A 170 0.49 12.06 6.17
C TYR A 170 -0.22 12.80 7.30
N ALA A 171 -1.42 12.34 7.69
CA ALA A 171 -2.12 12.84 8.87
C ALA A 171 -1.32 12.68 10.16
N ALA A 172 -0.63 11.54 10.30
CA ALA A 172 0.22 11.29 11.45
C ALA A 172 1.37 12.29 11.58
N HIS A 173 1.85 12.88 10.47
CA HIS A 173 2.83 13.95 10.52
C HIS A 173 2.31 15.17 11.31
N TYR A 174 1.10 15.64 11.03
CA TYR A 174 0.50 16.78 11.72
C TYR A 174 0.30 16.51 13.21
N TRP A 175 -0.10 15.28 13.55
CA TRP A 175 -0.18 14.86 14.96
C TRP A 175 1.19 14.83 15.63
N ALA A 176 2.23 14.37 14.94
CA ALA A 176 3.60 14.37 15.47
C ALA A 176 4.14 15.79 15.68
N GLU A 177 3.81 16.72 14.77
CA GLU A 177 4.20 18.12 14.92
C GLU A 177 3.46 18.82 16.06
N ALA A 178 2.15 18.57 16.19
CA ALA A 178 1.38 19.02 17.34
C ALA A 178 1.96 18.47 18.64
N TYR A 179 2.33 17.18 18.65
CA TYR A 179 2.97 16.51 19.77
C TYR A 179 4.33 17.11 20.12
N SER A 180 5.19 17.39 19.13
CA SER A 180 6.52 17.97 19.38
C SER A 180 6.45 19.37 19.98
N ARG A 181 5.36 20.11 19.73
CA ARG A 181 5.10 21.43 20.32
C ARG A 181 4.57 21.36 21.76
N MET A 182 4.19 20.17 22.26
CA MET A 182 3.72 20.04 23.64
C MET A 182 4.87 20.11 24.67
N PRO A 183 4.67 20.81 25.80
CA PRO A 183 5.55 20.77 26.96
C PRO A 183 5.97 19.35 27.37
N GLY A 184 7.25 19.19 27.75
CA GLY A 184 7.87 17.88 28.00
C GLY A 184 7.18 17.02 29.07
N TRP A 185 6.56 17.63 30.08
CA TRP A 185 5.84 16.90 31.13
C TRP A 185 4.55 16.23 30.60
N MET A 186 3.83 16.88 29.68
CA MET A 186 2.66 16.27 29.01
C MET A 186 3.08 15.14 28.08
N ARG A 187 4.21 15.30 27.38
CA ARG A 187 4.80 14.25 26.54
C ARG A 187 5.17 13.01 27.36
N GLY A 188 5.89 13.19 28.47
CA GLY A 188 6.26 12.08 29.36
C GLY A 188 5.07 11.35 29.97
N ALA A 189 4.00 12.08 30.33
CA ALA A 189 2.76 11.48 30.82
C ALA A 189 2.05 10.64 29.75
N ALA A 190 1.95 11.15 28.52
CA ALA A 190 1.37 10.43 27.38
C ALA A 190 2.18 9.17 27.05
N GLU A 191 3.51 9.26 26.99
CA GLU A 191 4.40 8.13 26.73
C GLU A 191 4.23 7.00 27.75
N CYS A 192 4.12 7.36 29.03
CA CYS A 192 3.90 6.40 30.11
C CYS A 192 2.54 5.69 30.00
N ALA A 193 1.47 6.43 29.68
CA ALA A 193 0.13 5.89 29.51
C ALA A 193 0.05 4.90 28.32
N ILE A 194 0.67 5.23 27.19
CA ILE A 194 0.66 4.40 25.99
C ILE A 194 1.58 3.19 26.10
N ALA A 195 2.71 3.30 26.80
CA ALA A 195 3.59 2.17 27.08
C ALA A 195 2.88 1.09 27.93
N ARG A 196 2.01 1.51 28.85
CA ARG A 196 1.21 0.62 29.72
C ARG A 196 -0.08 0.10 29.09
N ALA A 197 -0.48 0.62 27.93
CA ALA A 197 -1.70 0.18 27.26
C ALA A 197 -1.57 -1.27 26.74
N PRO A 198 -2.48 -2.18 27.14
CA PRO A 198 -2.44 -3.59 26.74
C PRO A 198 -2.54 -3.74 25.23
N ASN A 199 -1.89 -4.77 24.67
CA ASN A 199 -2.02 -5.10 23.26
C ASN A 199 -3.40 -5.74 23.03
N MET A 200 -4.35 -4.95 22.53
CA MET A 200 -5.73 -5.40 22.32
C MET A 200 -5.84 -6.16 20.99
N ARG A 201 -5.72 -7.49 21.03
CA ARG A 201 -6.04 -8.36 19.88
C ARG A 201 -7.54 -8.39 19.62
N GLY A 202 -7.94 -8.41 18.34
CA GLY A 202 -9.35 -8.56 17.92
C GLY A 202 -10.25 -7.32 18.04
N SER A 203 -9.73 -6.17 18.48
CA SER A 203 -10.51 -4.93 18.60
C SER A 203 -10.22 -3.96 17.44
N ALA A 204 -11.25 -3.24 16.99
CA ALA A 204 -11.15 -2.09 16.06
C ALA A 204 -10.11 -1.03 16.50
N MET A 205 -9.77 -0.99 17.79
CA MET A 205 -8.78 -0.06 18.35
C MET A 205 -7.31 -0.49 18.10
N LYS A 206 -7.05 -1.75 17.69
CA LYS A 206 -5.70 -2.32 17.38
C LYS A 206 -4.91 -1.41 16.43
N GLY A 207 -5.53 -1.01 15.32
CA GLY A 207 -4.89 -0.16 14.31
C GLY A 207 -4.56 1.25 14.82
N ARG A 208 -5.41 1.84 15.67
CA ARG A 208 -5.19 3.17 16.27
C ARG A 208 -4.08 3.12 17.31
N LEU A 209 -4.06 2.09 18.17
CA LEU A 209 -3.02 1.90 19.17
C LEU A 209 -1.66 1.58 18.53
N ARG A 210 -1.62 0.77 17.46
CA ARG A 210 -0.39 0.49 16.70
C ARG A 210 0.19 1.75 16.09
N LEU A 211 -0.64 2.56 15.44
CA LEU A 211 -0.23 3.84 14.88
C LEU A 211 0.27 4.76 16.01
N ALA A 212 -0.48 4.91 17.09
CA ALA A 212 -0.08 5.70 18.26
C ALA A 212 1.30 5.29 18.79
N LYS A 213 1.48 4.01 19.16
CA LYS A 213 2.76 3.46 19.66
C LYS A 213 3.92 3.71 18.68
N LYS A 214 3.68 3.55 17.37
CA LYS A 214 4.67 3.83 16.32
C LYS A 214 5.03 5.31 16.25
N MET A 215 4.03 6.19 16.32
CA MET A 215 4.25 7.64 16.32
C MET A 215 5.04 8.11 17.53
N PHE A 216 4.74 7.64 18.75
CA PHE A 216 5.51 8.03 19.96
C PHE A 216 6.99 7.69 19.86
N ARG A 217 7.33 6.47 19.41
CA ARG A 217 8.73 6.04 19.25
C ARG A 217 9.53 6.93 18.32
N SER A 218 8.87 7.60 17.39
CA SER A 218 9.48 8.44 16.36
C SER A 218 9.30 9.94 16.58
N ALA A 219 8.57 10.35 17.63
CA ALA A 219 8.14 11.72 17.83
C ALA A 219 9.28 12.69 18.20
N ALA A 220 10.36 12.17 18.78
CA ALA A 220 11.56 12.95 19.10
C ALA A 220 12.53 13.10 17.91
N LEU A 221 12.33 12.37 16.81
CA LEU A 221 13.20 12.41 15.64
C LEU A 221 12.91 13.63 14.75
N ALA A 222 13.90 14.05 13.97
CA ALA A 222 13.73 15.04 12.91
C ALA A 222 12.62 14.61 11.92
N ARG A 223 12.03 15.56 11.19
CA ARG A 223 10.86 15.30 10.34
C ARG A 223 11.11 14.18 9.31
N GLU A 224 12.26 14.23 8.63
CA GLU A 224 12.68 13.25 7.62
C GLU A 224 12.95 11.87 8.23
N GLU A 225 13.76 11.82 9.29
CA GLU A 225 14.06 10.57 10.01
C GLU A 225 12.81 9.90 10.56
N ARG A 226 11.86 10.70 11.05
CA ARG A 226 10.55 10.22 11.51
C ARG A 226 9.77 9.60 10.36
N PHE A 227 9.74 10.22 9.19
CA PHE A 227 9.06 9.67 8.02
C PHE A 227 9.69 8.33 7.61
N ILE A 228 11.01 8.28 7.47
CA ILE A 228 11.75 7.07 7.08
C ILE A 228 11.54 5.96 8.11
N ARG A 229 11.67 6.27 9.40
CA ARG A 229 11.39 5.29 10.48
C ARG A 229 9.96 4.77 10.38
N ASN A 230 9.01 5.62 10.03
CA ASN A 230 7.62 5.22 9.83
C ASN A 230 7.38 4.37 8.58
N CYS A 231 8.34 4.27 7.66
CA CYS A 231 8.30 3.32 6.55
C CYS A 231 8.98 1.97 6.88
N THR A 232 9.57 1.80 8.08
CA THR A 232 10.23 0.56 8.49
C THR A 232 9.38 -0.29 9.45
N TYR A 233 9.61 -1.60 9.46
CA TYR A 233 8.98 -2.57 10.37
C TYR A 233 9.87 -2.99 11.54
N LEU A 234 11.19 -2.80 11.43
CA LEU A 234 12.16 -3.16 12.46
C LEU A 234 12.94 -1.92 12.93
N ASP A 235 13.04 -1.73 14.23
CA ASP A 235 13.96 -0.76 14.82
C ASP A 235 15.39 -1.32 14.97
N ASP A 236 16.36 -0.47 15.33
CA ASP A 236 17.77 -0.86 15.45
C ASP A 236 17.98 -1.93 16.54
N ARG A 237 17.21 -1.87 17.64
CA ARG A 237 17.29 -2.84 18.73
C ARG A 237 16.76 -4.21 18.28
N GLN A 238 15.65 -4.23 17.55
CA GLN A 238 15.07 -5.45 17.00
C GLN A 238 16.01 -6.07 15.97
N ARG A 239 16.61 -5.28 15.08
CA ARG A 239 17.66 -5.75 14.16
C ARG A 239 18.85 -6.33 14.91
N GLY A 240 19.30 -5.68 15.99
CA GLY A 240 20.37 -6.19 16.85
C GLY A 240 20.07 -7.53 17.53
N GLY A 241 18.79 -7.88 17.71
CA GLY A 241 18.36 -9.17 18.24
C GLY A 241 18.07 -10.23 17.17
N LEU A 242 18.00 -9.85 15.89
CA LEU A 242 17.61 -10.72 14.78
C LEU A 242 18.74 -11.02 13.81
N TYR A 243 19.60 -10.05 13.49
CA TYR A 243 20.66 -10.24 12.50
C TYR A 243 21.81 -11.04 13.10
N SER A 244 22.40 -11.94 12.31
CA SER A 244 23.65 -12.60 12.66
C SER A 244 24.80 -11.59 12.80
N GLU A 245 25.89 -12.01 13.43
CA GLU A 245 27.08 -11.15 13.58
C GLU A 245 27.72 -10.85 12.22
N GLU A 246 27.78 -11.85 11.34
CA GLU A 246 28.25 -11.73 9.96
C GLU A 246 27.42 -10.70 9.17
N LEU A 247 26.08 -10.86 9.14
CA LEU A 247 25.21 -9.94 8.43
C LEU A 247 25.33 -8.50 8.96
N ARG A 248 25.53 -8.33 10.27
CA ARG A 248 25.72 -7.01 10.87
C ARG A 248 27.07 -6.38 10.48
N GLY A 249 28.10 -7.19 10.30
CA GLY A 249 29.41 -6.74 9.84
C GLY A 249 29.39 -6.28 8.38
N GLU A 250 28.52 -6.87 7.56
CA GLU A 250 28.45 -6.60 6.12
C GLU A 250 27.40 -5.55 5.72
N ILE A 251 26.27 -5.45 6.42
CA ILE A 251 25.20 -4.51 6.04
C ILE A 251 25.55 -3.09 6.48
N ASP A 252 25.74 -2.21 5.50
CA ASP A 252 25.65 -0.78 5.71
C ASP A 252 24.17 -0.33 5.68
N THR A 253 23.59 -0.20 6.87
CA THR A 253 22.20 0.26 7.02
C THR A 253 21.99 1.72 6.57
N SER A 254 23.06 2.49 6.40
CA SER A 254 22.98 3.86 5.88
C SER A 254 22.64 3.89 4.40
N LEU A 255 23.06 2.88 3.62
CA LEU A 255 22.69 2.74 2.20
C LEU A 255 21.18 2.57 2.00
N ALA A 256 20.53 1.78 2.86
CA ALA A 256 19.08 1.58 2.81
C ALA A 256 18.29 2.89 3.02
N VAL A 257 18.89 3.85 3.74
CA VAL A 257 18.31 5.17 4.01
C VAL A 257 18.78 6.22 3.01
N GLY A 258 19.92 6.01 2.36
CA GLY A 258 20.55 6.95 1.42
C GLY A 258 19.61 7.42 0.33
N SER A 259 18.95 6.50 -0.39
CA SER A 259 18.01 6.86 -1.46
C SER A 259 16.83 7.71 -0.98
N HIS A 260 16.40 7.55 0.27
CA HIS A 260 15.34 8.37 0.86
C HIS A 260 15.85 9.78 1.18
N LYS A 261 17.07 9.91 1.70
CA LYS A 261 17.72 11.20 1.98
C LYS A 261 17.98 11.97 0.68
N ASP A 262 18.51 11.30 -0.34
CA ASP A 262 18.73 11.90 -1.67
C ASP A 262 17.41 12.40 -2.27
N ALA A 263 16.33 11.65 -2.09
CA ALA A 263 15.00 12.08 -2.53
C ALA A 263 14.49 13.29 -1.74
N PHE A 264 14.70 13.37 -0.43
CA PHE A 264 14.37 14.56 0.37
C PHE A 264 15.17 15.79 -0.10
N ASP A 265 16.47 15.63 -0.35
CA ASP A 265 17.34 16.73 -0.77
C ASP A 265 16.90 17.36 -2.10
N LYS A 266 16.37 16.56 -3.04
CA LYS A 266 15.84 17.05 -4.33
C LYS A 266 14.64 17.99 -4.18
N VAL A 267 13.86 17.85 -3.12
CA VAL A 267 12.63 18.63 -2.88
C VAL A 267 12.68 19.39 -1.56
N ARG A 268 13.88 19.67 -1.03
CA ARG A 268 14.07 20.22 0.32
C ARG A 268 13.37 21.56 0.55
N ASP A 269 13.21 22.34 -0.52
CA ASP A 269 12.58 23.66 -0.47
C ASP A 269 11.05 23.60 -0.52
N ALA A 270 10.47 22.45 -0.87
CA ALA A 270 9.02 22.25 -0.91
C ALA A 270 8.42 22.13 0.49
N ASP A 271 7.11 22.34 0.61
CA ASP A 271 6.38 22.01 1.83
C ASP A 271 6.57 20.54 2.22
N PHE A 272 6.66 20.25 3.52
CA PHE A 272 7.00 18.91 4.00
C PHE A 272 5.98 17.83 3.58
N LEU A 273 4.69 18.18 3.41
CA LEU A 273 3.73 17.22 2.84
C LEU A 273 4.12 16.88 1.41
N ASN A 274 4.42 17.87 0.57
CA ASN A 274 4.86 17.63 -0.81
C ASN A 274 6.19 16.85 -0.86
N GLN A 275 7.11 17.06 0.09
CA GLN A 275 8.31 16.22 0.21
C GLN A 275 7.94 14.74 0.44
N MET A 276 7.03 14.46 1.38
CA MET A 276 6.54 13.10 1.61
C MET A 276 5.85 12.50 0.37
N LEU A 277 5.03 13.29 -0.34
CA LEU A 277 4.37 12.85 -1.59
C LEU A 277 5.40 12.52 -2.68
N TYR A 278 6.48 13.32 -2.81
CA TYR A 278 7.57 13.03 -3.74
C TYR A 278 8.25 11.70 -3.42
N LEU A 279 8.62 11.47 -2.15
CA LEU A 279 9.24 10.20 -1.73
C LEU A 279 8.31 9.02 -1.99
N ASP A 280 7.03 9.15 -1.66
CA ASP A 280 6.07 8.08 -1.91
C ASP A 280 5.87 7.83 -3.40
N THR A 281 5.89 8.86 -4.23
CA THR A 281 5.81 8.72 -5.70
C THR A 281 7.07 8.04 -6.26
N LYS A 282 8.26 8.40 -5.77
CA LYS A 282 9.55 8.00 -6.38
C LYS A 282 10.16 6.74 -5.81
N ILE A 283 9.74 6.32 -4.61
CA ILE A 283 10.29 5.15 -3.92
C ILE A 283 9.16 4.18 -3.60
N PHE A 284 8.17 4.58 -2.81
CA PHE A 284 7.14 3.65 -2.34
C PHE A 284 6.30 3.09 -3.50
N MET A 285 5.78 3.97 -4.36
CA MET A 285 4.91 3.57 -5.46
C MET A 285 5.67 2.81 -6.54
N THR A 286 6.86 3.27 -6.91
CA THR A 286 7.69 2.68 -7.98
C THR A 286 8.32 1.35 -7.58
N CYS A 287 8.72 1.17 -6.32
CA CYS A 287 9.34 -0.07 -5.85
C CYS A 287 8.31 -1.08 -5.29
N LEU A 288 7.07 -0.65 -5.02
CA LEU A 288 6.06 -1.50 -4.39
C LEU A 288 4.77 -1.53 -5.20
N ASN A 289 3.98 -0.45 -5.17
CA ASN A 289 2.61 -0.43 -5.72
C ASN A 289 2.57 -0.75 -7.20
N LEU A 290 3.39 -0.10 -8.02
CA LEU A 290 3.45 -0.36 -9.45
C LEU A 290 4.10 -1.71 -9.73
N THR A 291 5.17 -2.06 -9.02
CA THR A 291 5.88 -3.34 -9.21
C THR A 291 4.95 -4.53 -9.00
N TYR A 292 4.24 -4.62 -7.88
CA TYR A 292 3.36 -5.77 -7.66
C TYR A 292 2.13 -5.73 -8.57
N ASN A 293 1.55 -4.55 -8.86
CA ASN A 293 0.39 -4.51 -9.73
C ASN A 293 0.75 -4.96 -11.15
N ASP A 294 1.89 -4.51 -11.67
CA ASP A 294 2.39 -4.92 -12.99
C ASP A 294 2.71 -6.42 -13.01
N LYS A 295 3.56 -6.90 -12.10
CA LYS A 295 3.98 -8.32 -12.11
C LYS A 295 2.83 -9.28 -11.84
N MET A 296 1.93 -8.97 -10.91
CA MET A 296 0.82 -9.87 -10.58
C MET A 296 -0.28 -9.85 -11.63
N SER A 297 -0.49 -8.72 -12.31
CA SER A 297 -1.43 -8.64 -13.44
C SER A 297 -0.88 -9.35 -14.68
N MET A 298 0.40 -9.16 -14.99
CA MET A 298 1.07 -9.85 -16.10
C MET A 298 1.21 -11.35 -15.86
N ALA A 299 1.36 -11.79 -14.61
CA ALA A 299 1.25 -13.22 -14.26
C ALA A 299 -0.12 -13.83 -14.61
N SER A 300 -1.14 -13.00 -14.84
CA SER A 300 -2.47 -13.37 -15.32
C SER A 300 -2.76 -12.88 -16.74
N SER A 301 -1.76 -12.40 -17.49
CA SER A 301 -1.91 -11.83 -18.84
C SER A 301 -2.91 -10.66 -18.94
N VAL A 302 -2.97 -9.81 -17.90
CA VAL A 302 -3.83 -8.62 -17.86
C VAL A 302 -2.97 -7.36 -17.82
N GLU A 303 -3.23 -6.41 -18.72
CA GLU A 303 -2.63 -5.07 -18.69
C GLU A 303 -3.33 -4.20 -17.65
N VAL A 304 -2.59 -3.59 -16.73
CA VAL A 304 -3.13 -2.61 -15.77
C VAL A 304 -2.71 -1.19 -16.14
N ARG A 305 -3.70 -0.31 -16.31
CA ARG A 305 -3.54 1.10 -16.61
C ARG A 305 -3.82 1.98 -15.38
N VAL A 306 -3.11 3.10 -15.26
CA VAL A 306 -3.06 3.94 -14.05
C VAL A 306 -3.33 5.42 -14.37
N PRO A 307 -4.61 5.84 -14.55
CA PRO A 307 -4.95 7.20 -14.96
C PRO A 307 -4.51 8.32 -14.01
N PHE A 308 -4.36 8.03 -12.72
CA PHE A 308 -3.84 9.01 -11.77
C PHE A 308 -2.39 9.42 -12.04
N LEU A 309 -1.65 8.61 -12.79
CA LEU A 309 -0.25 8.87 -13.14
C LEU A 309 -0.06 9.52 -14.52
N ASP A 310 -1.15 10.00 -15.15
CA ASP A 310 -1.02 10.87 -16.31
C ASP A 310 -0.19 12.11 -15.94
N ARG A 311 0.79 12.42 -16.81
CA ARG A 311 1.78 13.45 -16.56
C ARG A 311 1.15 14.83 -16.40
N GLU A 312 0.17 15.17 -17.24
CA GLU A 312 -0.46 16.50 -17.20
C GLU A 312 -1.28 16.69 -15.92
N LEU A 313 -1.95 15.63 -15.44
CA LEU A 313 -2.63 15.65 -14.16
C LEU A 313 -1.63 15.75 -13.00
N ALA A 314 -0.58 14.94 -13.02
CA ALA A 314 0.41 14.89 -11.95
C ALA A 314 1.15 16.23 -11.77
N GLU A 315 1.63 16.81 -12.87
CA GLU A 315 2.30 18.10 -12.90
C GLU A 315 1.37 19.22 -12.44
N PHE A 316 0.11 19.21 -12.90
CA PHE A 316 -0.89 20.20 -12.47
C PHE A 316 -1.10 20.15 -10.96
N VAL A 317 -1.33 18.96 -10.40
CA VAL A 317 -1.58 18.79 -8.95
C VAL A 317 -0.34 19.11 -8.12
N ALA A 318 0.86 18.80 -8.61
CA ALA A 318 2.09 19.13 -7.89
C ALA A 318 2.33 20.65 -7.79
N TRP A 319 2.08 21.39 -8.88
CA TRP A 319 2.37 22.82 -8.95
C TRP A 319 1.24 23.74 -8.51
N ASN A 320 -0.02 23.34 -8.68
CA ASN A 320 -1.16 24.25 -8.51
C ASN A 320 -1.98 23.98 -7.25
N VAL A 321 -1.86 22.81 -6.63
CA VAL A 321 -2.68 22.44 -5.46
C VAL A 321 -1.90 22.69 -4.16
N PRO A 322 -2.36 23.62 -3.31
CA PRO A 322 -1.78 23.84 -2.00
C PRO A 322 -1.78 22.55 -1.14
N PRO A 323 -0.71 22.27 -0.38
CA PRO A 323 -0.66 21.12 0.53
C PRO A 323 -1.87 21.02 1.48
N GLY A 324 -2.34 22.16 2.01
CA GLY A 324 -3.51 22.23 2.90
C GLY A 324 -4.86 21.89 2.24
N LEU A 325 -4.93 21.84 0.90
CA LEU A 325 -6.09 21.34 0.17
C LEU A 325 -5.98 19.85 -0.17
N LYS A 326 -4.77 19.26 -0.12
CA LYS A 326 -4.58 17.80 -0.21
C LYS A 326 -4.98 17.14 1.12
N LEU A 327 -4.55 17.73 2.23
CA LEU A 327 -4.90 17.30 3.59
C LEU A 327 -5.49 18.47 4.39
N LYS A 328 -6.82 18.47 4.57
CA LYS A 328 -7.55 19.61 5.19
C LYS A 328 -7.91 19.32 6.64
N GLY A 329 -7.58 20.25 7.54
CA GLY A 329 -7.88 20.17 8.97
C GLY A 329 -6.68 19.73 9.83
N PHE A 330 -6.80 19.90 11.15
CA PHE A 330 -5.69 19.69 12.09
C PHE A 330 -5.86 18.45 12.97
N LEU A 331 -6.92 18.39 13.79
CA LEU A 331 -7.14 17.27 14.72
C LEU A 331 -7.62 15.99 14.03
N SER A 332 -8.55 16.13 13.08
CA SER A 332 -9.09 15.04 12.27
C SER A 332 -8.98 15.41 10.79
N PRO A 333 -7.78 15.32 10.20
CA PRO A 333 -7.55 15.76 8.84
C PRO A 333 -8.31 14.89 7.83
N THR A 334 -8.94 15.54 6.86
CA THR A 334 -9.56 14.91 5.70
C THR A 334 -8.51 14.72 4.61
N THR A 335 -8.19 13.46 4.30
CA THR A 335 -7.30 13.09 3.19
C THR A 335 -7.98 13.31 1.85
N LYS A 336 -7.17 13.65 0.84
CA LYS A 336 -7.62 13.88 -0.55
C LYS A 336 -8.74 14.91 -0.64
N HIS A 337 -8.71 15.94 0.20
CA HIS A 337 -9.84 16.87 0.33
C HIS A 337 -10.22 17.50 -1.02
N ILE A 338 -9.24 18.05 -1.75
CA ILE A 338 -9.49 18.65 -3.07
C ILE A 338 -10.03 17.65 -4.09
N PHE A 339 -9.60 16.38 -4.05
CA PHE A 339 -10.09 15.36 -4.98
C PHE A 339 -11.51 14.92 -4.62
N ARG A 340 -11.85 14.82 -3.32
CA ARG A 340 -13.23 14.63 -2.87
C ARG A 340 -14.13 15.77 -3.35
N ARG A 341 -13.63 17.01 -3.35
CA ARG A 341 -14.35 18.17 -3.90
C ARG A 341 -14.53 18.07 -5.42
N ALA A 342 -13.49 17.69 -6.16
CA ALA A 342 -13.56 17.48 -7.61
C ALA A 342 -14.61 16.44 -8.00
N MET A 343 -14.76 15.40 -7.19
CA MET A 343 -15.68 14.28 -7.46
C MET A 343 -17.05 14.42 -6.79
N ALA A 344 -17.32 15.54 -6.10
CA ALA A 344 -18.52 15.70 -5.27
C ALA A 344 -19.83 15.58 -6.06
N ASP A 345 -19.85 16.07 -7.31
CA ASP A 345 -21.03 16.01 -8.18
C ASP A 345 -21.14 14.70 -8.98
N VAL A 346 -20.12 13.85 -8.89
CA VAL A 346 -20.01 12.62 -9.69
C VAL A 346 -20.26 11.39 -8.83
N LEU A 347 -19.73 11.37 -7.60
CA LEU A 347 -19.80 10.24 -6.69
C LEU A 347 -20.85 10.46 -5.59
N PRO A 348 -21.50 9.39 -5.11
CA PRO A 348 -22.40 9.50 -3.97
C PRO A 348 -21.64 9.85 -2.68
N ASP A 349 -22.31 10.58 -1.78
CA ASP A 349 -21.79 10.96 -0.45
C ASP A 349 -21.27 9.78 0.38
N GLU A 350 -21.80 8.58 0.15
CA GLU A 350 -21.33 7.37 0.81
C GLU A 350 -19.87 7.09 0.46
N VAL A 351 -19.50 7.12 -0.82
CA VAL A 351 -18.12 6.91 -1.31
C VAL A 351 -17.22 8.07 -0.88
N LEU A 352 -17.70 9.31 -1.01
CA LEU A 352 -16.95 10.51 -0.63
C LEU A 352 -16.62 10.59 0.86
N ARG A 353 -17.32 9.84 1.71
CA ARG A 353 -17.06 9.77 3.16
C ARG A 353 -16.32 8.51 3.58
N GLN A 354 -16.08 7.56 2.68
CA GLN A 354 -15.35 6.34 3.03
C GLN A 354 -13.92 6.69 3.51
N PRO A 355 -13.51 6.15 4.67
CA PRO A 355 -12.12 6.18 5.07
C PRO A 355 -11.29 5.33 4.12
N LYS A 356 -9.99 5.63 3.99
CA LYS A 356 -9.09 4.78 3.22
C LYS A 356 -8.97 3.41 3.89
N ALA A 357 -9.46 2.37 3.23
CA ALA A 357 -9.09 1.00 3.53
C ALA A 357 -7.86 0.60 2.69
N GLY A 358 -7.08 -0.35 3.18
CA GLY A 358 -5.93 -0.88 2.46
C GLY A 358 -6.39 -1.93 1.46
N PHE A 359 -5.57 -2.17 0.42
CA PHE A 359 -5.68 -3.40 -0.35
C PHE A 359 -4.99 -4.53 0.43
N ALA A 360 -5.48 -4.77 1.64
CA ALA A 360 -4.80 -5.56 2.66
C ALA A 360 -5.20 -7.04 2.55
N ALA A 361 -4.23 -7.91 2.81
CA ALA A 361 -4.45 -9.34 2.97
C ALA A 361 -4.44 -9.73 4.45
N PRO A 362 -5.22 -10.72 4.88
CA PRO A 362 -5.41 -11.10 6.30
C PRO A 362 -4.20 -11.87 6.85
N THR A 363 -3.04 -11.22 6.88
CA THR A 363 -1.73 -11.86 7.12
C THR A 363 -1.62 -12.45 8.52
N ASP A 364 -2.15 -11.77 9.54
CA ASP A 364 -2.18 -12.26 10.93
C ASP A 364 -3.00 -13.56 11.02
N TYR A 365 -4.09 -13.66 10.25
CA TYR A 365 -4.90 -14.88 10.17
C TYR A 365 -4.15 -15.99 9.43
N TRP A 366 -3.59 -15.71 8.26
CA TRP A 366 -2.85 -16.71 7.48
C TRP A 366 -1.68 -17.30 8.29
N LEU A 367 -0.89 -16.47 8.96
CA LEU A 367 0.22 -16.93 9.80
C LEU A 367 -0.23 -17.76 11.02
N ALA A 368 -1.42 -17.49 11.55
CA ALA A 368 -1.97 -18.23 12.68
C ALA A 368 -2.67 -19.54 12.26
N ASN A 369 -2.99 -19.71 10.98
CA ASN A 369 -3.74 -20.86 10.47
C ASN A 369 -3.00 -21.42 9.24
N ASP A 370 -3.32 -20.90 8.05
CA ASP A 370 -2.96 -21.46 6.74
C ASP A 370 -1.44 -21.60 6.47
N LEU A 371 -0.61 -20.78 7.12
CA LEU A 371 0.86 -20.75 6.94
C LEU A 371 1.63 -21.30 8.15
N THR A 372 0.97 -21.96 9.09
CA THR A 372 1.63 -22.47 10.32
C THR A 372 2.74 -23.46 9.99
N GLU A 373 2.44 -24.47 9.17
CA GLU A 373 3.40 -25.51 8.78
C GLU A 373 4.54 -24.93 7.95
N MET A 374 4.24 -24.06 6.98
CA MET A 374 5.25 -23.36 6.19
C MET A 374 6.18 -22.52 7.09
N THR A 375 5.63 -21.85 8.09
CA THR A 375 6.42 -21.07 9.06
C THR A 375 7.33 -21.97 9.90
N ASP A 376 6.81 -23.11 10.37
CA ASP A 376 7.58 -24.04 11.19
C ASP A 376 8.69 -24.73 10.40
N ASP A 377 8.46 -25.03 9.12
CA ASP A 377 9.47 -25.62 8.24
C ASP A 377 10.51 -24.58 7.79
N LEU A 378 10.08 -23.53 7.09
CA LEU A 378 10.97 -22.57 6.42
C LEU A 378 11.75 -21.70 7.40
N LEU A 379 11.17 -21.38 8.56
CA LEU A 379 11.82 -20.61 9.61
C LEU A 379 12.25 -21.47 10.80
N SER A 380 12.41 -22.79 10.60
CA SER A 380 12.96 -23.70 11.61
C SER A 380 14.33 -23.27 12.09
N GLU A 381 14.71 -23.69 13.31
CA GLU A 381 16.01 -23.36 13.88
C GLU A 381 17.18 -23.85 13.00
N SER A 382 17.07 -25.04 12.42
CA SER A 382 18.08 -25.58 11.49
C SER A 382 18.18 -24.72 10.23
N ARG A 383 17.07 -24.48 9.51
CA ARG A 383 17.11 -23.69 8.27
C ARG A 383 17.63 -22.27 8.49
N VAL A 384 17.21 -21.62 9.57
CA VAL A 384 17.68 -20.26 9.89
C VAL A 384 19.19 -20.25 10.18
N ARG A 385 19.71 -21.27 10.88
CA ARG A 385 21.15 -21.42 11.11
C ARG A 385 21.91 -21.69 9.82
N ASP A 386 21.41 -22.61 9.00
CA ASP A 386 22.04 -23.00 7.73
C ASP A 386 22.12 -21.81 6.75
N ARG A 387 21.10 -20.94 6.75
CA ARG A 387 21.08 -19.72 5.94
C ARG A 387 22.07 -18.65 6.42
N GLY A 388 22.42 -18.63 7.70
CA GLY A 388 23.45 -17.73 8.28
C GLY A 388 23.07 -16.25 8.42
N LEU A 389 21.96 -15.79 7.84
CA LEU A 389 21.56 -14.37 7.85
C LEU A 389 20.98 -13.90 9.19
N PHE A 390 20.29 -14.80 9.90
CA PHE A 390 19.54 -14.44 11.10
C PHE A 390 19.91 -15.34 12.28
N ARG A 391 19.73 -14.79 13.47
CA ARG A 391 19.83 -15.49 14.74
C ARG A 391 18.59 -16.35 14.97
N ALA A 392 18.77 -17.67 14.96
CA ALA A 392 17.66 -18.60 15.17
C ALA A 392 16.93 -18.38 16.51
N ASP A 393 17.64 -18.07 17.59
CA ASP A 393 17.01 -17.75 18.89
C ASP A 393 16.10 -16.51 18.81
N GLY A 394 16.53 -15.49 18.06
CA GLY A 394 15.77 -14.27 17.78
C GLY A 394 14.51 -14.54 16.97
N VAL A 395 14.63 -15.30 15.87
CA VAL A 395 13.50 -15.68 15.01
C VAL A 395 12.49 -16.53 15.77
N GLN A 396 12.95 -17.55 16.48
CA GLN A 396 12.08 -18.44 17.26
C GLN A 396 11.38 -17.70 18.39
N LYS A 397 12.04 -16.73 19.04
CA LYS A 397 11.41 -15.85 20.02
C LYS A 397 10.31 -14.98 19.39
N MET A 398 10.56 -14.42 18.21
CA MET A 398 9.60 -13.61 17.46
C MET A 398 8.33 -14.42 17.13
N ILE A 399 8.49 -15.62 16.57
CA ILE A 399 7.39 -16.53 16.24
C ILE A 399 6.58 -16.90 17.50
N ARG A 400 7.26 -17.30 18.59
CA ARG A 400 6.58 -17.61 19.87
C ARG A 400 5.80 -16.42 20.44
N GLN A 401 6.35 -15.22 20.39
CA GLN A 401 5.67 -14.01 20.87
C GLN A 401 4.44 -13.68 20.02
N HIS A 402 4.53 -13.90 18.71
CA HIS A 402 3.41 -13.73 17.79
C HIS A 402 2.29 -14.72 18.05
N ARG A 403 2.59 -16.02 18.10
CA ARG A 403 1.60 -17.06 18.40
C ARG A 403 0.92 -16.83 19.76
N ALA A 404 1.71 -16.50 20.79
CA ALA A 404 1.20 -16.20 22.13
C ALA A 404 0.47 -14.85 22.26
N GLY A 405 0.48 -14.00 21.23
CA GLY A 405 -0.18 -12.69 21.23
C GLY A 405 0.40 -11.62 22.11
N LYS A 406 1.64 -11.84 22.54
CA LYS A 406 2.40 -10.84 23.26
C LYS A 406 2.72 -9.64 22.37
N GLN A 407 3.00 -9.88 21.09
CA GLN A 407 3.30 -8.85 20.11
C GLN A 407 2.86 -9.25 18.69
N ASP A 408 2.43 -8.27 17.89
CA ASP A 408 2.14 -8.45 16.47
C ASP A 408 3.46 -8.39 15.67
N TRP A 409 3.86 -9.52 15.10
CA TRP A 409 5.05 -9.69 14.25
C TRP A 409 4.67 -10.17 12.85
N SER A 410 3.41 -10.00 12.44
CA SER A 410 2.87 -10.60 11.22
C SER A 410 3.69 -10.21 9.98
N MET A 411 3.99 -8.91 9.85
CA MET A 411 4.74 -8.40 8.70
C MET A 411 6.21 -8.84 8.70
N GLN A 412 6.84 -8.97 9.88
CA GLN A 412 8.22 -9.39 9.99
C GLN A 412 8.36 -10.88 9.68
N ILE A 413 7.44 -11.72 10.16
CA ILE A 413 7.40 -13.14 9.81
C ILE A 413 7.13 -13.30 8.30
N TRP A 414 6.19 -12.54 7.75
CA TRP A 414 5.94 -12.51 6.30
C TRP A 414 7.17 -12.11 5.48
N GLN A 415 7.92 -11.10 5.94
CA GLN A 415 9.19 -10.70 5.33
C GLN A 415 10.21 -11.83 5.29
N MET A 416 10.38 -12.56 6.40
CA MET A 416 11.33 -13.67 6.46
C MET A 416 10.89 -14.85 5.60
N LEU A 417 9.59 -15.17 5.58
CA LEU A 417 9.03 -16.20 4.69
C LEU A 417 9.25 -15.85 3.21
N THR A 418 8.93 -14.62 2.82
CA THR A 418 9.09 -14.15 1.44
C THR A 418 10.55 -14.19 1.01
N LEU A 419 11.46 -13.75 1.89
CA LEU A 419 12.90 -13.78 1.64
C LEU A 419 13.41 -15.20 1.46
N GLU A 420 13.04 -16.13 2.34
CA GLU A 420 13.45 -17.53 2.24
C GLU A 420 12.92 -18.20 0.96
N LEU A 421 11.64 -17.99 0.61
CA LEU A 421 11.06 -18.50 -0.64
C LEU A 421 11.77 -17.94 -1.88
N TRP A 422 12.12 -16.66 -1.86
CA TRP A 422 12.88 -16.02 -2.93
C TRP A 422 14.29 -16.64 -3.03
N MET A 423 14.99 -16.83 -1.90
CA MET A 423 16.33 -17.46 -1.89
C MET A 423 16.28 -18.90 -2.42
N GLN A 424 15.29 -19.69 -2.02
CA GLN A 424 15.10 -21.04 -2.55
C GLN A 424 14.90 -21.05 -4.07
N SER A 425 14.16 -20.05 -4.58
CA SER A 425 13.84 -19.93 -6.00
C SER A 425 15.02 -19.46 -6.83
N PHE A 426 15.76 -18.44 -6.38
CA PHE A 426 16.73 -17.70 -7.18
C PHE A 426 18.19 -17.88 -6.75
N MET A 427 18.47 -18.21 -5.49
CA MET A 427 19.83 -18.45 -5.00
C MET A 427 20.17 -19.94 -4.97
N ASP A 428 19.25 -20.77 -4.49
CA ASP A 428 19.50 -22.21 -4.30
C ASP A 428 19.15 -23.03 -5.56
N GLY A 429 18.45 -22.43 -6.54
CA GLY A 429 18.02 -23.10 -7.78
C GLY A 429 16.95 -24.19 -7.58
N THR A 430 16.34 -24.26 -6.40
CA THR A 430 15.30 -25.27 -6.06
C THR A 430 13.91 -24.92 -6.59
N GLY A 431 13.71 -23.69 -7.08
CA GLY A 431 12.41 -23.19 -7.59
C GLY A 431 11.80 -23.96 -8.76
N SER A 432 12.58 -24.76 -9.50
CA SER A 432 12.07 -25.52 -10.67
C SER A 432 11.20 -26.74 -10.35
N ARG A 433 10.99 -27.08 -9.07
CA ARG A 433 10.11 -28.19 -8.66
C ARG A 433 8.67 -27.76 -8.35
N VAL A 434 8.42 -26.49 -8.02
CA VAL A 434 7.08 -26.01 -7.68
C VAL A 434 6.25 -25.69 -8.95
N GLY A 435 6.87 -25.18 -10.01
CA GLY A 435 6.19 -24.89 -11.28
C GLY A 435 5.71 -26.14 -12.05
N ARG A 436 6.44 -27.26 -11.95
CA ARG A 436 6.13 -28.48 -12.72
C ARG A 436 4.89 -29.25 -12.26
N HIS A 437 4.47 -29.09 -11.00
CA HIS A 437 3.24 -29.73 -10.52
C HIS A 437 1.99 -28.88 -10.77
N ALA A 438 2.12 -27.56 -10.97
CA ALA A 438 0.98 -26.68 -11.25
C ALA A 438 0.54 -26.73 -12.72
N GLU A 439 1.47 -26.90 -13.67
CA GLU A 439 1.12 -27.09 -15.09
C GLU A 439 0.35 -28.40 -15.32
N ALA A 440 0.61 -29.44 -14.51
CA ALA A 440 -0.13 -30.70 -14.58
C ALA A 440 -1.56 -30.63 -13.98
N ALA A 441 -1.93 -29.54 -13.30
CA ALA A 441 -3.26 -29.32 -12.74
C ALA A 441 -4.10 -28.31 -13.55
N ILE A 442 -3.54 -27.73 -14.62
CA ILE A 442 -4.20 -26.76 -15.49
C ILE A 442 -4.41 -27.31 -16.92
N ALA A 443 -3.91 -28.51 -17.22
CA ALA A 443 -4.33 -29.32 -18.37
C ALA A 443 -5.45 -30.29 -17.94
#